data_AF-A0A914VND3-F1
#
_entry.id   AF-A0A914VND3-F1
#
_cell.length_a   1.000
_cell.length_b   1.000
_cell.length_c   1.000
_cell.angle_alpha   90.00
_cell.angle_beta   90.00
_cell.angle_gamma   90.00
#
_symmetry.space_group_name_H-M   'P 1'
#
loop_
_entity.id
_entity.type
_entity.pdbx_description
1 polymer ?
#
loop_
_entity_poly.entity_id
_entity_poly.type
_entity_poly.pdbx_seq_one_letter_code
_entity_poly.pdbx_strand_id
1 'polypeptide(L)'
;CLKAKAEGRKDEEAWAAVEAERWNLAHQLFLQHVGPNAVTSENYDILERFIRRLSAHSAEVHAWPMGGQIYEDFLTLKKELHRLGQLDGAH
;
A
#
# COMPACT_ATOMS: atom_id res chain seq x y z
N CYS A 1 -13.70 -14.13 -10.72
CA CYS A 1 -13.41 -13.80 -12.14
C CYS A 1 -11.91 -13.87 -12.43
N LEU A 2 -11.49 -13.96 -13.69
CA LEU A 2 -10.07 -14.02 -14.09
C LEU A 2 -9.26 -12.81 -13.58
N LYS A 3 -9.89 -11.63 -13.49
CA LYS A 3 -9.29 -10.38 -12.98
C LYS A 3 -8.79 -10.52 -11.53
N ALA A 4 -9.66 -10.94 -10.60
CA ALA A 4 -9.28 -11.17 -9.21
C ALA A 4 -8.13 -12.19 -9.05
N LYS A 5 -8.08 -13.22 -9.90
CA LYS A 5 -6.95 -14.16 -9.91
C LYS A 5 -5.66 -13.53 -10.44
N ALA A 6 -5.76 -12.65 -11.44
CA ALA A 6 -4.60 -11.94 -11.97
C ALA A 6 -4.06 -10.92 -10.95
N GLU A 7 -4.94 -10.21 -10.26
CA GLU A 7 -4.60 -9.27 -9.18
C GLU A 7 -3.91 -9.99 -8.03
N GLY A 8 -4.48 -11.10 -7.52
CA GLY A 8 -3.84 -11.89 -6.47
C GLY A 8 -2.43 -12.38 -6.83
N ARG A 9 -2.20 -12.76 -8.11
CA ARG A 9 -0.85 -13.12 -8.58
C ARG A 9 0.12 -11.94 -8.56
N LYS A 10 -0.35 -10.72 -8.82
CA LYS A 10 0.49 -9.51 -8.78
C LYS A 10 0.83 -9.11 -7.34
N ASP A 11 -0.12 -9.30 -6.43
CA ASP A 11 0.10 -9.08 -5.01
C ASP A 11 1.14 -10.09 -4.46
N GLU A 12 1.01 -11.36 -4.83
CA GLU A 12 2.00 -12.41 -4.50
C GLU A 12 3.39 -12.12 -5.09
N GLU A 13 3.46 -11.70 -6.36
CA GLU A 13 4.71 -11.32 -7.04
C GLU A 13 5.40 -10.13 -6.32
N ALA A 14 4.62 -9.10 -5.99
CA ALA A 14 5.11 -7.94 -5.25
C ALA A 14 5.59 -8.33 -3.86
N TRP A 15 4.88 -9.22 -3.17
CA TRP A 15 5.27 -9.67 -1.83
C TRP A 15 6.52 -10.54 -1.86
N ALA A 16 6.67 -11.41 -2.85
CA ALA A 16 7.90 -12.19 -3.05
C ALA A 16 9.12 -11.27 -3.30
N ALA A 17 8.94 -10.15 -4.02
CA ALA A 17 10.00 -9.16 -4.20
C ALA A 17 10.37 -8.47 -2.87
N VAL A 18 9.40 -8.23 -1.99
CA VAL A 18 9.62 -7.73 -0.62
C VAL A 18 10.43 -8.73 0.22
N GLU A 19 10.08 -10.02 0.17
CA GLU A 19 10.78 -11.07 0.91
C GLU A 19 12.20 -11.30 0.41
N ALA A 20 12.44 -11.10 -0.90
CA ALA A 20 13.75 -11.15 -1.52
C ALA A 20 14.55 -9.83 -1.39
N GLU A 21 14.05 -8.85 -0.63
CA GLU A 21 14.68 -7.54 -0.41
C GLU A 21 14.96 -6.75 -1.71
N ARG A 22 14.18 -7.01 -2.75
CA ARG A 22 14.26 -6.29 -4.03
C ARG A 22 13.36 -5.05 -3.98
N TRP A 23 13.75 -4.07 -3.17
CA TRP A 23 12.91 -2.92 -2.81
C TRP A 23 12.36 -2.14 -4.01
N ASN A 24 13.20 -1.86 -5.01
CA ASN A 24 12.77 -1.13 -6.21
C ASN A 24 11.76 -1.93 -7.06
N LEU A 25 11.94 -3.25 -7.17
CA LEU A 25 10.99 -4.10 -7.89
C LEU A 25 9.67 -4.21 -7.12
N ALA A 26 9.73 -4.41 -5.81
CA ALA A 26 8.58 -4.44 -4.93
C ALA A 26 7.79 -3.12 -5.01
N HIS A 27 8.48 -1.98 -4.96
CA HIS A 27 7.88 -0.66 -5.08
C HIS A 27 7.24 -0.43 -6.45
N GLN A 28 7.90 -0.82 -7.54
CA GLN A 28 7.32 -0.72 -8.88
C GLN A 28 6.03 -1.53 -9.02
N LEU A 29 6.04 -2.81 -8.59
CA LEU A 29 4.86 -3.67 -8.64
C LEU A 29 3.74 -3.14 -7.73
N PHE A 30 4.11 -2.60 -6.58
CA PHE A 30 3.18 -1.94 -5.67
C PHE A 30 2.49 -0.74 -6.34
N LEU A 31 3.24 0.18 -6.95
CA LEU A 31 2.67 1.36 -7.61
C LEU A 31 1.78 1.01 -8.80
N GLN A 32 2.16 -0.02 -9.57
CA GLN A 32 1.45 -0.40 -10.80
C GLN A 32 0.19 -1.22 -10.54
N HIS A 33 0.15 -1.98 -9.45
CA HIS A 33 -0.91 -2.97 -9.22
C HIS A 33 -1.47 -2.90 -7.81
N VAL A 34 -0.65 -3.18 -6.79
CA VAL A 34 -1.14 -3.42 -5.42
C VAL A 34 -1.81 -2.17 -4.85
N GLY A 35 -1.15 -1.02 -4.92
CA GLY A 35 -1.66 0.25 -4.39
C GLY A 35 -3.01 0.66 -4.98
N PRO A 36 -3.13 0.80 -6.32
CA PRO A 36 -4.40 1.17 -6.96
C PRO A 36 -5.53 0.16 -6.71
N ASN A 37 -5.21 -1.14 -6.75
CA ASN A 37 -6.20 -2.19 -6.49
C ASN A 37 -6.68 -2.18 -5.04
N ALA A 38 -5.76 -2.02 -4.08
CA ALA A 38 -6.08 -1.95 -2.65
C ALA A 38 -6.97 -0.75 -2.33
N VAL A 39 -6.68 0.43 -2.92
CA VAL A 39 -7.52 1.62 -2.75
C VAL A 39 -8.92 1.41 -3.35
N THR A 40 -8.99 0.84 -4.56
CA THR A 40 -10.26 0.61 -5.28
C THR A 40 -11.13 -0.46 -4.63
N SER A 41 -10.51 -1.52 -4.09
CA SER A 41 -11.20 -2.63 -3.42
C SER A 41 -11.42 -2.37 -1.92
N GLU A 42 -10.96 -1.23 -1.41
CA GLU A 42 -10.96 -0.89 0.01
C GLU A 42 -10.23 -1.90 0.91
N ASN A 43 -9.31 -2.69 0.33
CA ASN A 43 -8.47 -3.60 1.08
C ASN A 43 -7.27 -2.84 1.65
N TYR A 44 -7.49 -2.10 2.74
CA TYR A 44 -6.43 -1.30 3.35
C TYR A 44 -5.45 -2.12 4.18
N ASP A 45 -5.81 -3.34 4.58
CA ASP A 45 -4.92 -4.24 5.32
C ASP A 45 -3.69 -4.63 4.48
N ILE A 46 -3.90 -4.99 3.20
CA ILE A 46 -2.77 -5.26 2.29
C ILE A 46 -1.97 -3.98 2.02
N LEU A 47 -2.64 -2.83 1.88
CA LEU A 47 -1.98 -1.56 1.65
C LEU A 47 -1.05 -1.20 2.81
N GLU A 48 -1.53 -1.29 4.05
CA GLU A 48 -0.74 -1.04 5.26
C GLU A 48 0.44 -1.99 5.39
N ARG A 49 0.23 -3.27 5.06
CA ARG A 49 1.28 -4.30 5.13
C ARG A 49 2.44 -3.98 4.18
N PHE A 50 2.14 -3.61 2.93
CA PHE A 50 3.17 -3.22 1.96
C PHE A 50 3.88 -1.92 2.35
N ILE A 51 3.11 -0.89 2.70
CA ILE A 51 3.66 0.42 3.06
C ILE A 51 4.57 0.33 4.27
N ARG A 52 4.19 -0.40 5.32
CA ARG A 52 5.04 -0.62 6.50
C ARG A 52 6.41 -1.20 6.16
N ARG A 53 6.47 -2.12 5.19
CA ARG A 53 7.71 -2.80 4.83
C ARG A 53 8.57 -1.96 3.89
N LEU A 54 7.96 -1.24 2.95
CA LEU A 54 8.68 -0.39 2.01
C LEU A 54 9.14 0.93 2.62
N SER A 55 8.34 1.55 3.50
CA SER A 55 8.70 2.83 4.13
C SER A 55 9.91 2.70 5.06
N ALA A 56 10.06 1.55 5.71
CA ALA A 56 11.25 1.20 6.48
C ALA A 56 12.55 1.23 5.66
N HIS A 57 12.44 1.12 4.33
CA HIS A 57 13.54 1.16 3.36
C HIS A 57 13.39 2.31 2.36
N SER A 58 12.61 3.33 2.69
CA SER A 58 12.31 4.46 1.81
C SER A 58 13.56 5.17 1.26
N ALA A 59 14.68 5.15 2.00
CA ALA A 59 15.96 5.71 1.55
C ALA A 59 16.62 4.90 0.41
N GLU A 60 16.34 3.61 0.30
CA GLU A 60 16.87 2.70 -0.73
C GLU A 60 15.93 2.58 -1.95
N VAL A 61 14.69 3.04 -1.79
CA VAL A 61 13.65 2.96 -2.81
C VAL A 61 13.70 4.20 -3.70
N HIS A 62 13.82 3.97 -5.00
CA HIS A 62 13.84 5.03 -6.00
C HIS A 62 12.50 5.77 -6.04
N ALA A 63 12.57 7.10 -6.12
CA ALA A 63 11.40 7.96 -6.24
C ALA A 63 10.32 7.73 -5.16
N TRP A 64 10.71 7.31 -3.95
CA TRP A 64 9.78 7.13 -2.83
C TRP A 64 8.84 8.33 -2.60
N PRO A 65 9.32 9.60 -2.58
CA PRO A 65 8.46 10.75 -2.33
C PRO A 65 7.35 10.96 -3.38
N MET A 66 7.57 10.54 -4.63
CA MET A 66 6.60 10.71 -5.72
C MET A 66 5.61 9.54 -5.83
N GLY A 67 5.87 8.43 -5.13
CA GLY A 67 5.08 7.21 -5.24
C GLY A 67 4.64 6.67 -3.89
N GLY A 68 5.58 6.18 -3.08
CA GLY A 68 5.27 5.51 -1.80
C GLY A 68 4.64 6.46 -0.77
N GLN A 69 5.14 7.69 -0.70
CA GLN A 69 4.67 8.70 0.25
C GLN A 69 3.17 9.01 0.09
N ILE A 70 2.64 9.00 -1.14
CA ILE A 70 1.21 9.28 -1.39
C ILE A 70 0.31 8.27 -0.66
N TYR A 71 0.72 7.01 -0.61
CA TYR A 71 -0.03 5.96 0.08
C TYR A 71 0.15 6.01 1.59
N GLU A 72 1.32 6.45 2.09
CA GLU A 72 1.53 6.74 3.52
C GLU A 72 0.62 7.89 4.00
N ASP A 73 0.58 8.97 3.24
CA ASP A 73 -0.24 10.15 3.52
C ASP A 73 -1.73 9.78 3.46
N PHE A 74 -2.14 9.01 2.45
CA PHE A 74 -3.49 8.49 2.33
C PHE A 74 -3.93 7.66 3.55
N LEU A 75 -3.09 6.70 3.98
CA LEU A 75 -3.37 5.88 5.16
C LEU A 75 -3.45 6.73 6.45
N THR A 76 -2.58 7.73 6.57
CA THR A 76 -2.57 8.65 7.72
C THR A 76 -3.85 9.49 7.76
N LEU A 77 -4.21 10.13 6.65
CA LEU A 77 -5.44 10.92 6.54
C LEU A 77 -6.68 10.08 6.83
N LYS A 78 -6.73 8.86 6.31
CA LYS A 78 -7.84 7.94 6.57
C LYS A 78 -7.98 7.61 8.07
N LYS A 79 -6.87 7.36 8.76
CA LYS A 79 -6.87 7.07 10.21
C LYS A 79 -7.36 8.27 11.02
N GLU A 80 -6.90 9.47 10.68
CA GLU A 80 -7.36 10.69 11.36
C GLU A 80 -8.83 11.00 11.07
N LEU A 81 -9.31 10.80 9.84
CA LEU A 81 -10.73 10.94 9.52
C LEU A 81 -11.60 9.95 10.30
N HIS A 82 -11.15 8.70 10.41
CA HIS A 82 -11.86 7.70 11.21
C HIS A 82 -11.92 8.09 12.69
N ARG A 83 -10.82 8.61 13.24
CA ARG A 83 -10.76 9.12 14.60
C ARG A 83 -11.72 10.28 14.83
N LEU A 84 -11.79 11.25 13.90
CA LEU A 84 -12.70 12.39 13.99
C LEU A 84 -14.17 11.93 13.94
N GLY A 85 -14.53 11.04 13.02
CA GLY A 85 -15.88 10.50 12.95
C GLY A 85 -16.32 9.72 14.19
N GLN A 86 -15.38 9.09 14.91
CA GLN A 86 -15.68 8.46 16.21
C GLN A 86 -15.97 9.48 17.31
N LEU A 87 -15.32 10.66 17.28
CA LEU A 87 -15.59 11.73 18.24
C LEU A 87 -16.97 12.34 18.02
N ASP A 88 -17.41 12.47 16.76
CA ASP A 88 -18.74 12.99 16.42
C ASP A 88 -19.89 12.04 16.77
N GLY A 89 -19.62 10.72 16.83
CA GLY A 89 -20.59 9.69 17.21
C GLY A 89 -20.70 9.40 18.71
N ALA A 90 -19.94 10.11 19.55
CA ALA A 90 -19.91 9.94 21.00
C ALA A 90 -20.76 10.99 21.76
N HIS A 91 -21.79 11.52 21.11
CA HIS A 91 -22.75 12.50 21.64
C HIS A 91 -24.18 11.95 21.57
#